data_AF-A0A964MEZ4-F1
#
_entry.id   AF-A0A964MEZ4-F1
#
_cell.length_a   1.000
_cell.length_b   1.000
_cell.length_c   1.000
_cell.angle_alpha   90.00
_cell.angle_beta   90.00
_cell.angle_gamma   90.00
#
_symmetry.space_group_name_H-M   'P 1'
#
loop_
_entity.id
_entity.type
_entity.pdbx_description
1 polymer ?
#
loop_
_entity_poly.entity_id
_entity_poly.type
_entity_poly.pdbx_seq_one_letter_code
_entity_poly.pdbx_strand_id
1 'polypeptide(L)' 'MQYEFIISGFGGQGALFAGQILAYSAMDAGKEVTWIPSYGPEMRGGTANCTVVVSD' A
#
# COMPACT_ATOMS: atom_id res chain seq x y z
N MET A 1 6.99 -11.42 13.37
CA MET A 1 6.03 -12.23 12.57
C MET A 1 5.66 -11.46 11.30
N GLN A 2 5.45 -12.09 10.15
CA GLN A 2 5.23 -11.38 8.87
C GLN A 2 3.75 -11.42 8.42
N TYR A 3 3.25 -10.27 8.00
CA TYR A 3 1.93 -10.06 7.41
C TYR A 3 2.06 -9.40 6.04
N GLU A 4 1.28 -9.87 5.07
CA GLU A 4 1.27 -9.34 3.71
C GLU A 4 -0.15 -8.88 3.33
N PHE A 5 -0.24 -7.66 2.81
CA PHE A 5 -1.49 -7.03 2.41
C PHE A 5 -1.40 -6.65 0.94
N ILE A 6 -2.45 -6.93 0.17
CA ILE A 6 -2.63 -6.39 -1.18
C ILE A 6 -3.88 -5.52 -1.15
N ILE A 7 -3.72 -4.25 -1.53
CA ILE A 7 -4.80 -3.28 -1.63
C ILE A 7 -4.91 -2.89 -3.10
N SER A 8 -6.08 -3.11 -3.71
CA SER A 8 -6.32 -2.87 -5.12
C SER A 8 -7.56 -2.02 -5.36
N GLY A 9 -7.56 -1.27 -6.46
CA GLY A 9 -8.68 -0.44 -6.87
C GLY A 9 -8.38 0.32 -8.15
N PHE A 10 -9.17 1.37 -8.40
CA PHE A 10 -8.97 2.28 -9.53
C PHE A 10 -8.27 3.57 -9.10
N GLY A 11 -7.44 4.11 -9.99
CA GLY A 11 -6.75 5.38 -9.80
C GLY A 11 -7.73 6.50 -9.42
N GLY A 12 -7.41 7.23 -8.35
CA GLY A 12 -8.25 8.29 -7.80
C GLY A 12 -9.26 7.86 -6.73
N GLN A 13 -9.28 6.58 -6.31
CA GLN A 13 -10.17 6.06 -5.24
C GLN A 13 -9.46 5.84 -3.89
N GLY A 14 -8.14 6.09 -3.82
CA GLY A 14 -7.39 6.03 -2.56
C GLY A 14 -6.73 4.69 -2.23
N ALA A 15 -6.70 3.70 -3.13
CA ALA A 15 -6.07 2.40 -2.87
C ALA A 15 -4.59 2.51 -2.43
N LEU A 16 -3.79 3.27 -3.17
CA LEU A 16 -2.37 3.50 -2.82
C LEU A 16 -2.22 4.26 -1.49
N PHE A 17 -3.10 5.22 -1.25
CA PHE A 17 -3.10 6.04 -0.03
C PHE A 17 -3.40 5.19 1.22
N ALA A 18 -4.34 4.25 1.12
CA ALA A 18 -4.63 3.31 2.20
C ALA A 18 -3.41 2.46 2.57
N GLY A 19 -2.69 1.94 1.58
CA GLY A 19 -1.44 1.20 1.84
C GLY A 19 -0.35 2.07 2.44
N GLN A 20 -0.27 3.33 2.03
CA GLN A 20 0.69 4.29 2.57
C GLN A 20 0.40 4.62 4.05
N ILE A 21 -0.88 4.81 4.43
CA ILE A 21 -1.29 4.98 5.84
C ILE A 21 -0.91 3.76 6.67
N LEU A 22 -1.16 2.55 6.15
CA LEU A 22 -0.79 1.31 6.85
C LEU A 22 0.73 1.22 7.07
N ALA A 23 1.52 1.59 6.07
CA ALA A 23 2.98 1.61 6.18
C ALA A 23 3.47 2.61 7.24
N TYR A 24 2.95 3.85 7.24
CA TYR A 24 3.27 4.83 8.28
C TYR A 24 2.88 4.35 9.67
N SER A 25 1.69 3.78 9.81
CA SER A 25 1.21 3.25 11.10
C SER A 25 2.07 2.09 11.61
N ALA A 26 2.59 1.24 10.71
CA ALA A 26 3.52 0.18 11.07
C ALA A 26 4.88 0.73 11.55
N MET A 27 5.41 1.75 10.87
CA MET A 27 6.64 2.43 11.30
C MET A 27 6.45 3.12 12.67
N ASP A 28 5.32 3.80 12.89
CA ASP A 28 5.00 4.45 14.17
C ASP A 28 4.87 3.41 15.31
N ALA A 29 4.46 2.18 14.99
CA ALA A 29 4.41 1.05 15.91
C ALA A 29 5.78 0.35 16.10
N GLY A 30 6.86 0.86 15.50
CA GLY A 30 8.21 0.29 15.60
C GLY A 30 8.41 -1.01 14.84
N LYS A 31 7.60 -1.27 13.81
CA LYS A 31 7.68 -2.47 12.97
C LYS A 31 8.48 -2.21 11.69
N GLU A 32 9.08 -3.28 11.16
CA GLU A 32 9.68 -3.26 9.84
C GLU A 32 8.58 -3.33 8.77
N VAL A 33 8.66 -2.48 7.75
CA VAL A 33 7.63 -2.44 6.71
C VAL A 33 8.19 -2.14 5.33
N THR A 34 7.65 -2.81 4.31
CA THR A 34 7.89 -2.52 2.90
C THR A 34 6.57 -2.18 2.22
N TRP A 35 6.54 -1.08 1.48
CA TRP A 35 5.38 -0.65 0.68
C TRP A 35 5.78 -0.53 -0.78
N ILE A 36 5.12 -1.30 -1.65
CA ILE A 36 5.41 -1.36 -3.10
C ILE A 36 4.13 -1.06 -3.87
N PRO A 37 4.00 0.12 -4.51
CA PRO A 37 2.87 0.42 -5.39
C PRO A 37 3.08 -0.12 -6.80
N SER A 38 1.98 -0.41 -7.49
CA SER A 38 1.92 -0.74 -8.92
C SER A 38 0.71 -0.07 -9.54
N TYR A 39 0.95 0.79 -10.53
CA TYR A 39 -0.08 1.51 -11.27
C TYR A 39 0.42 1.84 -12.68
N GLY A 40 -0.51 1.92 -13.62
CA GLY A 40 -0.21 2.36 -14.99
C GLY A 40 -0.02 3.87 -15.11
N PRO A 41 0.32 4.39 -16.31
CA PRO A 41 0.47 5.83 -16.55
C PRO A 41 -0.84 6.63 -16.35
N GLU A 42 -1.98 5.96 -16.23
CA GLU A 42 -3.28 6.60 -16.02
C GLU A 42 -3.40 7.18 -14.61
N MET A 43 -3.38 8.51 -14.49
CA MET A 43 -3.53 9.20 -13.20
C MET A 43 -4.90 8.94 -12.52
N ARG A 44 -5.94 8.54 -13.28
CA ARG A 44 -7.29 8.22 -12.79
C ARG A 44 -7.92 7.12 -13.64
N GLY A 45 -8.72 6.25 -13.01
CA GLY A 45 -9.52 5.24 -13.71
C GLY A 45 -8.74 4.00 -14.18
N GLY A 46 -7.41 4.05 -14.26
CA GLY A 46 -6.57 2.86 -14.45
C GLY A 46 -6.51 1.99 -13.20
N THR A 47 -6.07 0.73 -13.36
CA THR A 47 -5.87 -0.18 -12.23
C THR A 47 -4.67 0.28 -11.40
N ALA A 48 -4.85 0.37 -10.08
CA ALA A 48 -3.79 0.66 -9.12
C ALA A 48 -3.87 -0.32 -7.96
N ASN A 49 -2.72 -0.85 -7.56
CA ASN A 49 -2.61 -1.67 -6.36
C ASN A 49 -1.32 -1.38 -5.61
N CYS A 50 -1.24 -1.80 -4.36
CA CYS A 50 0.01 -1.83 -3.62
C CYS A 50 0.09 -3.07 -2.75
N THR A 51 1.30 -3.57 -2.60
CA THR A 51 1.65 -4.60 -1.62
C THR A 51 2.28 -3.95 -0.41
N VAL A 52 1.81 -4.30 0.79
CA VAL A 52 2.39 -3.87 2.05
C VAL A 52 2.80 -5.12 2.82
N VAL A 53 4.08 -5.22 3.16
CA VAL A 53 4.62 -6.31 3.99
C VAL A 53 5.06 -5.72 5.32
N VAL A 54 4.48 -6.18 6.42
CA VAL A 54 4.79 -5.73 7.78
C VAL A 54 5.37 -6.91 8.56
N SER A 55 6.47 -6.68 9.27
CA SER A 55 7.05 -7.67 10.17
C SER A 55 7.46 -7.08 11.52
N ASP A 56 7.28 -7.87 12.58
CA ASP A 56 8.06 -7.72 13.83
C ASP A 56 9.41 -8.43 13.70
#